data_AF-A0A013VKS3-F1
#
_entry.id   AF-A0A013VKS3-F1
#
_cell.length_a   1.000
_cell.length_b   1.000
_cell.length_c   1.000
_cell.angle_alpha   90.00
_cell.angle_beta   90.00
_cell.angle_gamma   90.00
#
_symmetry.space_group_name_H-M   'P 1'
#
loop_
_entity.id
_entity.type
_entity.pdbx_description
1 polymer ?
#
loop_
_entity_poly.entity_id
_entity_poly.type
_entity_poly.pdbx_seq_one_letter_code
_entity_poly.pdbx_strand_id
1 'polypeptide(L)'
;MPPIIARANRNHAGAASIAGSRAAPARYLAIVALVVVGIGAASSVYELRREHAIATAQEQLLASVQFTARRGLPIGPPPPLNLAQPPRALLLDAQLYLNQVPFAQDAADKRRLLSMAQRMIAAALAGRPGWGEAEALEAYLQSLKGSEGKVAAQRALVRSYDHMPYMREAAAWRIRYGLAQWGALPDATQRRIVDEAIWFVRLRPEQRDSIFAAVRATPAYFPFMLRWRTVRAFDADRLPN
;
A
#
# COMPACT_ATOMS: atom_id res chain seq x y z
N MET A 1 -60.67 86.83 -30.24
CA MET A 1 -61.18 86.14 -29.04
C MET A 1 -60.34 84.88 -28.82
N PRO A 2 -59.84 84.64 -27.58
CA PRO A 2 -58.77 83.68 -27.23
C PRO A 2 -59.36 82.35 -26.67
N PRO A 3 -58.60 81.34 -26.20
CA PRO A 3 -57.81 81.46 -24.96
C PRO A 3 -56.40 80.81 -24.97
N ILE A 4 -55.49 81.55 -24.32
CA ILE A 4 -54.40 81.07 -23.44
C ILE A 4 -55.03 80.32 -22.25
N ILE A 5 -54.52 79.17 -21.77
CA ILE A 5 -54.15 78.89 -20.35
C ILE A 5 -53.29 77.60 -20.25
N ALA A 6 -52.17 77.79 -19.56
CA ALA A 6 -51.22 76.89 -18.90
C ALA A 6 -51.70 75.55 -18.32
N ARG A 7 -50.78 74.58 -18.21
CA ARG A 7 -50.30 74.11 -16.89
C ARG A 7 -49.08 73.18 -16.99
N ALA A 8 -48.07 73.52 -16.19
CA ALA A 8 -46.97 72.65 -15.82
C ALA A 8 -47.49 71.37 -15.16
N ASN A 9 -46.85 70.23 -15.45
CA ASN A 9 -46.86 69.09 -14.56
C ASN A 9 -45.41 68.64 -14.31
N ARG A 10 -44.75 69.39 -13.42
CA ARG A 10 -43.66 68.88 -12.58
C ARG A 10 -44.34 68.38 -11.31
N ASN A 11 -44.22 67.10 -11.00
CA ASN A 11 -43.80 66.59 -9.68
C ASN A 11 -44.04 65.09 -9.54
N HIS A 12 -43.27 64.51 -8.60
CA HIS A 12 -43.23 63.13 -8.10
C HIS A 12 -42.27 62.23 -8.90
N ALA A 13 -40.97 62.19 -8.58
CA ALA A 13 -40.38 61.65 -7.35
C ALA A 13 -40.88 60.21 -7.07
N GLY A 14 -39.97 59.24 -7.16
CA GLY A 14 -40.28 57.86 -6.80
C GLY A 14 -39.31 56.83 -7.36
N ALA A 15 -38.12 56.74 -6.77
CA ALA A 15 -37.40 55.47 -6.59
C ALA A 15 -37.22 54.55 -7.83
N ALA A 16 -36.52 55.01 -8.87
CA ALA A 16 -35.91 54.07 -9.82
C ALA A 16 -34.59 53.55 -9.24
N SER A 17 -34.72 52.55 -8.36
CA SER A 17 -33.82 51.41 -8.26
C SER A 17 -32.31 51.74 -8.15
N ILE A 18 -31.85 52.03 -6.93
CA ILE A 18 -30.49 51.62 -6.49
C ILE A 18 -30.53 50.10 -6.23
N ALA A 19 -30.83 49.32 -7.25
CA ALA A 19 -30.78 47.85 -7.22
C ALA A 19 -29.75 47.31 -8.23
N GLY A 20 -28.81 48.17 -8.66
CA GLY A 20 -27.90 47.88 -9.78
C GLY A 20 -26.54 47.28 -9.43
N SER A 21 -26.07 47.27 -8.17
CA SER A 21 -24.67 46.87 -7.89
C SER A 21 -24.47 45.76 -6.85
N ARG A 22 -25.54 45.08 -6.40
CA ARG A 22 -25.41 43.88 -5.53
C ARG A 22 -25.43 42.55 -6.29
N ALA A 23 -25.84 42.54 -7.57
CA ALA A 23 -25.94 41.32 -8.37
C ALA A 23 -24.58 40.81 -8.89
N ALA A 24 -23.62 41.71 -9.14
CA ALA A 24 -22.28 41.34 -9.57
C ALA A 24 -21.51 40.51 -8.51
N PRO A 25 -21.38 40.96 -7.24
CA PRO A 25 -20.69 40.17 -6.22
C PRO A 25 -21.42 38.86 -5.90
N ALA A 26 -22.76 38.84 -5.95
CA ALA A 26 -23.54 37.62 -5.75
C ALA A 26 -23.30 36.56 -6.84
N ARG A 27 -23.15 36.96 -8.11
CA ARG A 27 -22.81 36.06 -9.22
C ARG A 27 -21.40 35.50 -9.08
N TYR A 28 -20.42 36.32 -8.70
CA TYR A 28 -19.06 35.85 -8.45
C TYR A 28 -19.01 34.85 -7.27
N LEU A 29 -19.71 35.14 -6.17
CA LEU A 29 -19.81 34.22 -5.04
C LEU A 29 -20.50 32.90 -5.42
N ALA A 30 -21.55 32.94 -6.25
CA ALA A 30 -22.22 31.75 -6.75
C ALA A 30 -21.31 30.89 -7.65
N ILE A 31 -20.53 31.51 -8.55
CA ILE A 31 -19.56 30.81 -9.39
C ILE A 31 -18.46 30.17 -8.54
N VAL A 32 -17.90 30.90 -7.56
CA VAL A 32 -16.89 30.36 -6.65
C VAL A 32 -17.45 29.20 -5.84
N ALA A 33 -18.67 29.33 -5.31
CA ALA A 33 -19.32 28.24 -4.59
C ALA A 33 -19.52 27.00 -5.48
N LEU A 34 -19.92 27.19 -6.74
CA LEU A 34 -20.12 26.09 -7.69
C LEU A 34 -18.79 25.41 -8.06
N VAL A 35 -17.72 26.19 -8.23
CA VAL A 35 -16.36 25.65 -8.45
C VAL A 35 -15.89 24.86 -7.24
N VAL A 36 -16.07 25.37 -6.02
CA VAL A 36 -15.68 24.67 -4.79
C VAL A 36 -16.48 23.36 -4.62
N VAL A 37 -17.79 23.39 -4.84
CA VAL A 37 -18.63 22.19 -4.82
C VAL A 37 -18.22 21.20 -5.91
N GLY A 38 -17.90 21.69 -7.11
CA GLY A 38 -17.41 20.86 -8.22
C GLY A 38 -16.07 20.17 -7.90
N ILE A 39 -15.11 20.90 -7.33
CA ILE A 39 -13.83 20.34 -6.88
C ILE A 39 -14.04 19.32 -5.75
N GLY A 40 -14.92 19.63 -4.80
CA GLY A 40 -15.28 18.72 -3.71
C GLY A 40 -15.89 17.41 -4.24
N ALA A 41 -16.87 17.51 -5.14
CA ALA A 41 -17.50 16.35 -5.76
C ALA A 41 -16.49 15.51 -6.57
N ALA A 42 -15.63 16.16 -7.36
CA ALA A 42 -14.59 15.47 -8.12
C ALA A 42 -13.59 14.73 -7.21
N SER A 43 -13.20 15.34 -6.09
CA SER A 43 -12.29 14.75 -5.11
C SER A 43 -12.93 13.56 -4.40
N SER A 44 -14.20 13.66 -4.01
CA SER A 44 -14.95 12.55 -3.40
C SER A 44 -15.10 11.38 -4.36
N VAL A 45 -15.44 11.63 -5.63
CA VAL A 45 -15.51 10.57 -6.66
C VAL A 45 -14.15 9.93 -6.88
N TYR A 46 -13.07 10.72 -6.83
CA TYR A 46 -11.71 10.23 -6.93
C TYR A 46 -11.36 9.28 -5.77
N GLU A 47 -11.59 9.66 -4.51
CA GLU A 47 -11.31 8.79 -3.37
C GLU A 47 -12.19 7.53 -3.36
N LEU A 48 -13.49 7.65 -3.70
CA LEU A 48 -14.39 6.50 -3.84
C LEU A 48 -13.86 5.50 -4.89
N ARG A 49 -13.35 5.97 -6.02
CA ARG A 49 -12.75 5.10 -7.04
C ARG A 49 -11.48 4.43 -6.53
N ARG A 50 -10.67 5.12 -5.71
CA ARG A 50 -9.45 4.54 -5.12
C ARG A 50 -9.79 3.45 -4.12
N GLU A 51 -10.72 3.72 -3.21
CA GLU A 51 -11.19 2.74 -2.22
C GLU A 51 -11.80 1.51 -2.91
N HIS A 52 -12.63 1.72 -3.93
CA HIS A 52 -13.22 0.63 -4.69
C HIS A 52 -12.14 -0.24 -5.37
N ALA A 53 -11.16 0.38 -6.03
CA ALA A 53 -10.06 -0.36 -6.67
C ALA A 53 -9.24 -1.18 -5.66
N ILE A 54 -8.99 -0.64 -4.47
CA ILE A 54 -8.28 -1.34 -3.40
C ILE A 54 -9.12 -2.51 -2.87
N ALA A 55 -10.41 -2.30 -2.64
CA ALA A 55 -11.32 -3.33 -2.16
C ALA A 55 -11.41 -4.50 -3.15
N THR A 56 -11.58 -4.22 -4.45
CA THR A 56 -11.62 -5.25 -5.49
C THR A 56 -10.31 -6.03 -5.56
N ALA A 57 -9.15 -5.36 -5.55
CA ALA A 57 -7.85 -6.05 -5.57
C ALA A 57 -7.65 -6.93 -4.32
N GLN A 58 -8.11 -6.46 -3.16
CA GLN A 58 -8.05 -7.23 -1.91
C GLN A 58 -8.96 -8.45 -1.93
N GLU A 59 -10.19 -8.32 -2.42
CA GLU A 59 -11.13 -9.44 -2.58
C GLU A 59 -10.57 -10.50 -3.53
N GLN A 60 -9.99 -10.09 -4.65
CA GLN A 60 -9.35 -10.99 -5.60
C GLN A 60 -8.16 -11.74 -4.98
N LEU A 61 -7.31 -11.04 -4.23
CA LEU A 61 -6.19 -11.65 -3.51
C LEU A 61 -6.67 -12.67 -2.47
N LEU A 62 -7.67 -12.32 -1.67
CA LEU A 62 -8.24 -13.22 -0.66
C LEU A 62 -8.87 -14.45 -1.30
N ALA A 63 -9.65 -14.27 -2.37
CA ALA A 63 -10.24 -15.37 -3.11
C ALA A 63 -9.16 -16.31 -3.66
N SER A 64 -8.13 -15.74 -4.31
CA SER A 64 -6.96 -16.46 -4.81
C SER A 64 -6.32 -17.33 -3.74
N VAL A 65 -5.97 -16.74 -2.59
CA VAL A 65 -5.28 -17.44 -1.50
C VAL A 65 -6.16 -18.56 -0.94
N GLN A 66 -7.45 -18.31 -0.71
CA GLN A 66 -8.37 -19.31 -0.18
C GLN A 66 -8.56 -20.48 -1.13
N PHE A 67 -8.69 -20.22 -2.43
CA PHE A 67 -8.88 -21.28 -3.42
C PHE A 67 -7.60 -22.09 -3.63
N THR A 68 -6.44 -21.44 -3.68
CA THR A 68 -5.14 -22.14 -3.75
C THR A 68 -4.91 -22.99 -2.50
N ALA A 69 -5.26 -22.50 -1.32
CA ALA A 69 -5.19 -23.30 -0.10
C ALA A 69 -6.11 -24.53 -0.13
N ARG A 70 -7.29 -24.44 -0.76
CA ARG A 70 -8.26 -25.54 -0.84
C ARG A 70 -8.00 -26.53 -1.97
N ARG A 71 -7.55 -26.06 -3.14
CA ARG A 71 -7.44 -26.87 -4.36
C ARG A 71 -6.02 -27.05 -4.88
N GLY A 72 -5.04 -26.38 -4.28
CA GLY A 72 -3.65 -26.41 -4.74
C GLY A 72 -3.42 -25.75 -6.10
N LEU A 73 -4.38 -24.97 -6.61
CA LEU A 73 -4.33 -24.31 -7.92
C LEU A 73 -4.69 -22.82 -7.81
N PRO A 74 -4.18 -21.94 -8.69
CA PRO A 74 -4.57 -20.54 -8.73
C PRO A 74 -6.01 -20.35 -9.26
N ILE A 75 -6.69 -19.27 -8.85
CA ILE A 75 -7.93 -18.84 -9.50
C ILE A 75 -7.59 -18.05 -10.75
N GLY A 76 -7.90 -18.63 -11.92
CA GLY A 76 -7.97 -17.92 -13.19
C GLY A 76 -6.70 -17.13 -13.58
N PRO A 77 -6.75 -16.39 -14.69
CA PRO A 77 -5.70 -15.45 -15.02
C PRO A 77 -5.70 -14.26 -14.03
N PRO A 78 -4.54 -13.65 -13.76
CA PRO A 78 -4.43 -12.44 -12.94
C PRO A 78 -5.08 -11.25 -13.68
N PRO A 79 -5.47 -10.18 -12.96
CA PRO A 79 -6.09 -9.02 -13.57
C PRO A 79 -5.16 -8.39 -14.63
N PRO A 80 -5.71 -7.77 -15.69
CA PRO A 80 -4.89 -7.11 -16.70
C PRO A 80 -4.08 -5.97 -16.09
N LEU A 81 -2.87 -5.75 -16.61
CA LEU A 81 -1.99 -4.69 -16.14
C LEU A 81 -2.64 -3.31 -16.28
N ASN A 82 -2.91 -2.65 -15.16
CA ASN A 82 -3.40 -1.28 -15.13
C ASN A 82 -2.55 -0.42 -14.18
N LEU A 83 -1.57 0.28 -14.74
CA LEU A 83 -0.63 1.13 -13.97
C LEU A 83 -1.25 2.44 -13.45
N ALA A 84 -2.46 2.79 -13.86
CA ALA A 84 -3.16 3.98 -13.39
C ALA A 84 -3.88 3.77 -12.04
N GLN A 85 -3.89 2.53 -11.53
CA GLN A 85 -4.47 2.22 -10.24
C GLN A 85 -3.73 2.87 -9.06
N PRO A 86 -4.37 3.00 -7.89
CA PRO A 86 -3.69 3.41 -6.67
C PRO A 86 -2.51 2.49 -6.32
N PRO A 87 -1.41 3.00 -5.72
CA PRO A 87 -0.26 2.18 -5.34
C PRO A 87 -0.61 0.94 -4.51
N ARG A 88 -1.65 1.03 -3.67
CA ARG A 88 -2.13 -0.11 -2.88
C ARG A 88 -2.75 -1.22 -3.72
N ALA A 89 -3.57 -0.88 -4.70
CA ALA A 89 -4.15 -1.87 -5.60
C ALA A 89 -3.06 -2.52 -6.46
N LEU A 90 -2.11 -1.73 -6.98
CA LEU A 90 -0.94 -2.25 -7.73
C LEU A 90 -0.14 -3.28 -6.95
N LEU A 91 0.06 -3.06 -5.63
CA LEU A 91 0.82 -3.99 -4.81
C LEU A 91 0.07 -5.32 -4.57
N LEU A 92 -1.25 -5.26 -4.38
CA LEU A 92 -2.11 -6.43 -4.23
C LEU A 92 -2.16 -7.24 -5.54
N ASP A 93 -2.29 -6.57 -6.68
CA ASP A 93 -2.23 -7.20 -7.99
C ASP A 93 -0.84 -7.82 -8.23
N ALA A 94 0.24 -7.14 -7.87
CA ALA A 94 1.59 -7.70 -7.97
C ALA A 94 1.74 -9.00 -7.15
N GLN A 95 1.17 -9.05 -5.95
CA GLN A 95 1.16 -10.25 -5.12
C GLN A 95 0.40 -11.40 -5.80
N LEU A 96 -0.74 -11.12 -6.44
CA LEU A 96 -1.48 -12.10 -7.24
C LEU A 96 -0.61 -12.70 -8.34
N TYR A 97 0.11 -11.86 -9.10
CA TYR A 97 1.05 -12.33 -10.13
C TYR A 97 2.16 -13.20 -9.54
N LEU A 98 2.74 -12.82 -8.39
CA LEU A 98 3.80 -13.60 -7.74
C LEU A 98 3.30 -14.93 -7.17
N ASN A 99 2.05 -15.00 -6.70
CA ASN A 99 1.42 -16.24 -6.25
C ASN A 99 1.20 -17.25 -7.38
N GLN A 100 1.15 -16.79 -8.64
CA GLN A 100 1.01 -17.65 -9.80
C GLN A 100 2.34 -18.21 -10.33
N VAL A 101 3.47 -17.61 -9.96
CA VAL A 101 4.81 -18.02 -10.45
C VAL A 101 5.10 -19.52 -10.23
N PRO A 102 4.76 -20.15 -9.08
CA PRO A 102 4.95 -21.59 -8.89
C PRO A 102 4.14 -22.48 -9.85
N PHE A 103 3.10 -21.93 -10.48
CA PHE A 103 2.18 -22.63 -11.37
C PHE A 103 2.39 -22.28 -12.85
N ALA A 104 3.48 -21.56 -13.17
CA ALA A 104 3.82 -21.20 -14.54
C ALA A 104 4.05 -22.47 -15.38
N GLN A 105 3.45 -22.51 -16.58
CA GLN A 105 3.52 -23.69 -17.46
C GLN A 105 4.90 -23.86 -18.08
N ASP A 106 5.59 -22.75 -18.35
CA ASP A 106 6.90 -22.74 -18.97
C ASP A 106 7.74 -21.51 -18.53
N ALA A 107 8.97 -21.44 -19.04
CA ALA A 107 9.89 -20.35 -18.74
C ALA A 107 9.45 -18.99 -19.33
N ALA A 108 8.67 -18.96 -20.41
CA ALA A 108 8.14 -17.73 -20.98
C ALA A 108 7.00 -17.17 -20.13
N ASP A 109 6.09 -18.01 -19.65
CA ASP A 109 5.02 -17.65 -18.75
C ASP A 109 5.57 -17.18 -17.39
N LYS A 110 6.55 -17.89 -16.83
CA LYS A 110 7.26 -17.45 -15.62
C LYS A 110 7.86 -16.05 -15.81
N ARG A 111 8.56 -15.81 -16.92
CA ARG A 111 9.14 -14.48 -17.24
C ARG A 111 8.06 -13.42 -17.37
N ARG A 112 6.93 -13.74 -18.02
CA ARG A 112 5.78 -12.85 -18.16
C ARG A 112 5.23 -12.45 -16.80
N LEU A 113 4.91 -13.40 -15.92
CA LEU A 113 4.39 -13.15 -14.57
C LEU A 113 5.34 -12.28 -13.74
N LEU A 114 6.63 -12.61 -13.72
CA LEU A 114 7.64 -11.81 -13.02
C LEU A 114 7.76 -10.40 -13.60
N SER A 115 7.68 -10.23 -14.92
CA SER A 115 7.75 -8.90 -15.55
C SER A 115 6.54 -8.03 -15.20
N MET A 116 5.34 -8.61 -15.10
CA MET A 116 4.12 -7.90 -14.72
C MET A 116 4.20 -7.42 -13.27
N ALA A 117 4.54 -8.34 -12.35
CA ALA A 117 4.74 -8.02 -10.95
C ALA A 117 5.83 -6.94 -10.77
N GLN A 118 6.93 -7.01 -11.53
CA GLN A 118 7.99 -6.01 -11.45
C GLN A 118 7.51 -4.61 -11.85
N ARG A 119 6.70 -4.49 -12.91
CA ARG A 119 6.15 -3.19 -13.33
C ARG A 119 5.17 -2.62 -12.32
N MET A 120 4.31 -3.46 -11.74
CA MET A 120 3.36 -3.05 -10.72
C MET A 120 4.06 -2.59 -9.43
N ILE A 121 5.06 -3.34 -8.95
CA ILE A 121 5.87 -2.95 -7.78
C ILE A 121 6.62 -1.65 -8.03
N ALA A 122 7.25 -1.50 -9.21
CA ALA A 122 7.95 -0.27 -9.57
C ALA A 122 7.01 0.94 -9.61
N ALA A 123 5.82 0.79 -10.18
CA ALA A 123 4.80 1.86 -10.18
C ALA A 123 4.28 2.18 -8.77
N ALA A 124 4.08 1.16 -7.92
CA ALA A 124 3.68 1.36 -6.54
C ALA A 124 4.75 2.11 -5.72
N LEU A 125 6.03 1.76 -5.88
CA LEU A 125 7.17 2.44 -5.25
C LEU A 125 7.37 3.86 -5.77
N ALA A 126 7.10 4.11 -7.06
CA ALA A 126 7.13 5.46 -7.61
C ALA A 126 6.01 6.34 -7.03
N GLY A 127 4.81 5.78 -6.86
CA GLY A 127 3.68 6.49 -6.24
C GLY A 127 3.80 6.66 -4.72
N ARG A 128 4.58 5.82 -4.04
CA ARG A 128 4.85 5.91 -2.60
C ARG A 128 6.29 5.44 -2.28
N PRO A 129 7.28 6.33 -2.35
CA PRO A 129 8.66 5.99 -2.01
C PRO A 129 8.81 5.56 -0.54
N GLY A 130 9.75 4.66 -0.26
CA GLY A 130 10.03 4.18 1.10
C GLY A 130 8.90 3.33 1.70
N TRP A 131 8.11 2.67 0.86
CA TRP A 131 7.04 1.80 1.33
C TRP A 131 7.55 0.38 1.58
N GLY A 132 7.88 0.08 2.84
CA GLY A 132 8.54 -1.18 3.21
C GLY A 132 7.84 -2.44 2.71
N GLU A 133 6.50 -2.49 2.67
CA GLU A 133 5.76 -3.65 2.16
C GLU A 133 6.00 -3.88 0.65
N ALA A 134 6.07 -2.80 -0.13
CA ALA A 134 6.41 -2.87 -1.54
C ALA A 134 7.87 -3.31 -1.75
N GLU A 135 8.78 -2.87 -0.89
CA GLU A 135 10.19 -3.31 -0.93
C GLU A 135 10.36 -4.77 -0.48
N ALA A 136 9.54 -5.25 0.47
CA ALA A 136 9.50 -6.66 0.84
C ALA A 136 9.00 -7.52 -0.33
N LEU A 137 7.99 -7.04 -1.06
CA LEU A 137 7.51 -7.72 -2.26
C LEU A 137 8.51 -7.67 -3.41
N GLU A 138 9.24 -6.56 -3.57
CA GLU A 138 10.37 -6.46 -4.49
C GLU A 138 11.44 -7.50 -4.14
N ALA A 139 11.80 -7.63 -2.86
CA ALA A 139 12.76 -8.62 -2.40
C ALA A 139 12.31 -10.04 -2.74
N TYR A 140 11.02 -10.33 -2.54
CA TYR A 140 10.44 -11.63 -2.92
C TYR A 140 10.52 -11.87 -4.43
N LEU A 141 10.11 -10.91 -5.25
CA LEU A 141 10.21 -10.99 -6.70
C LEU A 141 11.64 -11.28 -7.17
N GLN A 142 12.62 -10.56 -6.65
CA GLN A 142 14.01 -10.75 -7.06
C GLN A 142 14.53 -12.12 -6.59
N SER A 143 14.09 -12.63 -5.44
CA SER A 143 14.48 -13.97 -4.96
C SER A 143 14.02 -15.10 -5.91
N LEU A 144 12.90 -14.91 -6.61
CA LEU A 144 12.37 -15.88 -7.57
C LEU A 144 13.17 -15.96 -8.89
N LYS A 145 14.08 -15.01 -9.12
CA LYS A 145 15.03 -15.01 -10.24
C LYS A 145 16.29 -15.84 -9.95
N GLY A 146 16.40 -16.45 -8.77
CA GLY A 146 17.53 -17.29 -8.41
C GLY A 146 18.82 -16.49 -8.18
N SER A 147 19.95 -17.01 -8.67
CA SER A 147 21.27 -16.40 -8.49
C SER A 147 21.36 -14.98 -9.07
N GLU A 148 20.76 -14.75 -10.23
CA GLU A 148 20.75 -13.44 -10.91
C GLU A 148 20.09 -12.35 -10.06
N GLY A 149 19.03 -12.70 -9.32
CA GLY A 149 18.28 -11.77 -8.49
C GLY A 149 18.82 -11.63 -7.07
N LYS A 150 19.78 -12.45 -6.64
CA LYS A 150 20.21 -12.57 -5.23
C LYS A 150 20.62 -11.22 -4.62
N VAL A 151 21.50 -10.47 -5.28
CA VAL A 151 21.99 -9.18 -4.77
C VAL A 151 20.89 -8.11 -4.77
N ALA A 152 19.99 -8.15 -5.76
CA ALA A 152 18.85 -7.24 -5.80
C ALA A 152 17.84 -7.55 -4.68
N ALA A 153 17.58 -8.84 -4.43
CA ALA A 153 16.71 -9.31 -3.36
C ALA A 153 17.25 -8.94 -1.98
N GLN A 154 18.55 -9.10 -1.74
CA GLN A 154 19.20 -8.66 -0.49
C GLN A 154 19.07 -7.16 -0.27
N ARG A 155 19.34 -6.34 -1.31
CA ARG A 155 19.21 -4.88 -1.20
C ARG A 155 17.77 -4.45 -0.93
N ALA A 156 16.79 -5.05 -1.61
CA ALA A 156 15.37 -4.76 -1.37
C ALA A 156 14.92 -5.22 0.03
N LEU A 157 15.43 -6.36 0.52
CA LEU A 157 15.15 -6.84 1.87
C LEU A 157 15.66 -5.85 2.92
N VAL A 158 16.90 -5.35 2.76
CA VAL A 158 17.48 -4.34 3.67
C VAL A 158 16.59 -3.10 3.72
N ARG A 159 16.22 -2.53 2.56
CA ARG A 159 15.33 -1.37 2.51
C ARG A 159 13.98 -1.65 3.19
N SER A 160 13.40 -2.84 2.99
CA SER A 160 12.13 -3.20 3.64
C SER A 160 12.22 -3.12 5.17
N TYR A 161 13.36 -3.52 5.75
CA TYR A 161 13.61 -3.42 7.18
C TYR A 161 13.92 -1.99 7.64
N ASP A 162 14.49 -1.14 6.78
CA ASP A 162 14.70 0.28 7.08
C ASP A 162 13.37 1.02 7.21
N HIS A 163 12.44 0.78 6.29
CA HIS A 163 11.16 1.48 6.29
C HIS A 163 10.10 0.84 7.17
N MET A 164 10.11 -0.49 7.34
CA MET A 164 9.10 -1.19 8.12
C MET A 164 9.71 -2.42 8.83
N PRO A 165 10.23 -2.22 10.05
CA PRO A 165 10.93 -3.27 10.80
C PRO A 165 10.07 -4.49 11.13
N TYR A 166 8.75 -4.32 11.27
CA TYR A 166 7.82 -5.39 11.61
C TYR A 166 6.68 -5.46 10.59
N MET A 167 6.42 -6.64 10.03
CA MET A 167 5.31 -6.90 9.11
C MET A 167 4.61 -8.21 9.44
N ARG A 168 3.31 -8.16 9.76
CA ARG A 168 2.57 -9.38 10.11
C ARG A 168 2.46 -10.36 8.95
N GLU A 169 2.06 -9.88 7.78
CA GLU A 169 1.75 -10.74 6.63
C GLU A 169 3.01 -11.25 5.91
N ALA A 170 4.12 -10.49 5.95
CA ALA A 170 5.37 -10.84 5.28
C ALA A 170 6.47 -11.37 6.21
N ALA A 171 6.31 -11.29 7.54
CA ALA A 171 7.36 -11.65 8.52
C ALA A 171 7.90 -13.06 8.28
N ALA A 172 7.02 -14.06 8.17
CA ALA A 172 7.48 -15.45 8.02
C ALA A 172 8.44 -15.62 6.84
N TRP A 173 8.13 -15.00 5.69
CA TRP A 173 8.99 -15.03 4.53
C TRP A 173 10.26 -14.20 4.73
N ARG A 174 10.13 -12.94 5.20
CA ARG A 174 11.26 -12.02 5.42
C ARG A 174 12.29 -12.59 6.40
N ILE A 175 11.82 -13.20 7.48
CA ILE A 175 12.67 -13.86 8.48
C ILE A 175 13.41 -15.02 7.82
N ARG A 176 12.70 -15.97 7.20
CA ARG A 176 13.32 -17.16 6.60
C ARG A 176 14.32 -16.79 5.49
N TYR A 177 13.94 -15.87 4.61
CA TYR A 177 14.83 -15.39 3.56
C TYR A 177 16.04 -14.65 4.14
N GLY A 178 15.83 -13.80 5.14
CA GLY A 178 16.90 -13.10 5.85
C GLY A 178 17.88 -14.05 6.54
N LEU A 179 17.38 -15.07 7.22
CA LEU A 179 18.19 -16.14 7.84
C LEU A 179 19.02 -16.90 6.80
N ALA A 180 18.43 -17.24 5.65
CA ALA A 180 19.15 -17.90 4.56
C ALA A 180 20.24 -17.01 3.94
N GLN A 181 20.13 -15.68 4.06
CA GLN A 181 21.10 -14.71 3.56
C GLN A 181 21.98 -14.10 4.66
N TRP A 182 21.94 -14.64 5.88
CA TRP A 182 22.46 -14.01 7.10
C TRP A 182 23.83 -13.35 6.94
N GLY A 183 24.83 -14.11 6.46
CA GLY A 183 26.22 -13.64 6.31
C GLY A 183 26.44 -12.56 5.26
N ALA A 184 25.46 -12.28 4.40
CA ALA A 184 25.51 -11.21 3.40
C ALA A 184 24.74 -9.95 3.82
N LEU A 185 24.06 -9.99 4.97
CA LEU A 185 23.23 -8.88 5.45
C LEU A 185 24.01 -7.99 6.44
N PRO A 186 23.79 -6.67 6.42
CA PRO A 186 24.36 -5.77 7.42
C PRO A 186 23.91 -6.13 8.84
N ASP A 187 24.77 -5.90 9.84
CA ASP A 187 24.48 -6.19 11.25
C ASP A 187 23.19 -5.53 11.76
N ALA A 188 22.89 -4.32 11.27
CA ALA A 188 21.64 -3.63 11.61
C ALA A 188 20.41 -4.41 11.14
N THR A 189 20.45 -4.95 9.92
CA THR A 189 19.37 -5.78 9.36
C THR A 189 19.28 -7.12 10.06
N GLN A 190 20.42 -7.74 10.38
CA GLN A 190 20.49 -8.97 11.17
C GLN A 190 19.78 -8.80 12.53
N ARG A 191 20.04 -7.70 13.25
CA ARG A 191 19.36 -7.38 14.51
C ARG A 191 17.85 -7.23 14.32
N ARG A 192 17.40 -6.52 13.27
CA ARG A 192 15.97 -6.36 12.98
C ARG A 192 15.28 -7.67 12.60
N ILE A 193 15.96 -8.58 11.89
CA ILE A 193 15.44 -9.93 11.62
C ILE A 193 15.21 -10.69 12.93
N VAL A 194 16.15 -10.60 13.87
CA VAL A 194 16.01 -11.26 15.18
C VAL A 194 14.85 -10.66 15.98
N ASP A 195 14.76 -9.33 16.02
CA ASP A 195 13.65 -8.65 16.70
C ASP A 195 12.29 -8.99 16.07
N GLU A 196 12.19 -8.98 14.73
CA GLU A 196 10.96 -9.37 14.02
C GLU A 196 10.63 -10.86 14.26
N ALA A 197 11.62 -11.75 14.27
CA ALA A 197 11.39 -13.17 14.56
C ALA A 197 10.82 -13.38 15.97
N ILE A 198 11.35 -12.70 16.98
CA ILE A 198 10.87 -12.80 18.36
C ILE A 198 9.47 -12.20 18.49
N TRP A 199 9.24 -11.04 17.88
CA TRP A 199 7.90 -10.44 17.82
C TRP A 199 6.90 -11.38 17.13
N PHE A 200 7.29 -11.98 16.00
CA PHE A 200 6.41 -12.82 15.18
C PHE A 200 6.02 -14.11 15.90
N VAL A 201 6.96 -14.82 16.55
CA VAL A 201 6.62 -16.06 17.28
C VAL A 201 5.78 -15.80 18.53
N ARG A 202 5.82 -14.58 19.09
CA ARG A 202 4.91 -14.18 20.17
C ARG A 202 3.52 -13.87 19.64
N LEU A 203 3.43 -13.25 18.47
CA LEU A 203 2.16 -12.93 17.81
C LEU A 203 1.47 -14.18 17.22
N ARG A 204 2.25 -15.16 16.77
CA ARG A 204 1.81 -16.40 16.11
C ARG A 204 2.48 -17.61 16.77
N PRO A 205 2.06 -18.03 17.98
CA PRO A 205 2.66 -19.15 18.71
C PRO A 205 2.72 -20.45 17.90
N GLU A 206 1.77 -20.67 17.00
CA GLU A 206 1.69 -21.82 16.10
C GLU A 206 2.85 -21.87 15.08
N GLN A 207 3.52 -20.75 14.81
CA GLN A 207 4.70 -20.68 13.93
C GLN A 207 6.02 -20.82 14.70
N ARG A 208 5.98 -20.88 16.04
CA ARG A 208 7.17 -20.83 16.90
C ARG A 208 8.18 -21.89 16.55
N ASP A 209 7.78 -23.16 16.52
CA ASP A 209 8.70 -24.27 16.32
C ASP A 209 9.37 -24.19 14.94
N SER A 210 8.61 -23.76 13.93
CA SER A 210 9.13 -23.62 12.57
C SER A 210 10.17 -22.50 12.45
N ILE A 211 9.95 -21.36 13.13
CA ILE A 211 10.92 -20.26 13.17
C ILE A 211 12.15 -20.66 14.00
N PHE A 212 11.97 -21.30 15.16
CA PHE A 212 13.10 -21.77 15.98
C PHE A 212 13.97 -22.78 15.22
N ALA A 213 13.36 -23.71 14.48
CA ALA A 213 14.07 -24.64 13.62
C ALA A 213 14.86 -23.92 12.52
N ALA A 214 14.24 -22.94 11.84
CA ALA A 214 14.90 -22.14 10.80
C ALA A 214 16.10 -21.35 11.36
N VAL A 215 15.94 -20.73 12.52
CA VAL A 215 17.01 -19.97 13.19
C VAL A 215 18.17 -20.88 13.58
N ARG A 216 17.88 -22.05 14.16
CA ARG A 216 18.89 -23.03 14.63
C ARG A 216 19.82 -23.49 13.51
N ALA A 217 19.34 -23.53 12.27
CA ALA A 217 20.13 -23.93 11.10
C ALA A 217 21.09 -22.83 10.59
N THR A 218 21.19 -21.69 11.26
CA THR A 218 21.94 -20.53 10.77
C THR A 218 22.80 -19.88 11.88
N PRO A 219 23.80 -19.05 11.51
CA PRO A 219 24.57 -18.28 12.49
C PRO A 219 23.72 -17.31 13.34
N ALA A 220 22.47 -17.04 12.96
CA ALA A 220 21.54 -16.23 13.74
C ALA A 220 21.11 -16.89 15.06
N TYR A 221 21.38 -18.19 15.26
CA TYR A 221 20.94 -18.92 16.45
C TYR A 221 21.39 -18.28 17.76
N PHE A 222 22.67 -17.95 17.87
CA PHE A 222 23.20 -17.33 19.08
C PHE A 222 22.58 -15.96 19.39
N PRO A 223 22.59 -14.96 18.47
CA PRO A 223 21.98 -13.66 18.75
C PRO A 223 20.46 -13.75 18.99
N PHE A 224 19.77 -14.66 18.31
CA PHE A 224 18.35 -14.92 18.56
C PHE A 224 18.09 -15.44 19.97
N MET A 225 18.83 -16.46 20.42
CA MET A 225 18.64 -17.04 21.75
C MET A 225 18.99 -16.05 22.86
N LEU A 226 20.05 -15.25 22.67
CA LEU A 226 20.42 -14.19 23.60
C LEU A 226 19.27 -13.18 23.73
N ARG A 227 18.75 -12.69 22.61
CA ARG A 227 17.65 -11.71 22.59
C ARG A 227 16.35 -12.29 23.15
N TRP A 228 16.01 -13.54 22.81
CA TRP A 228 14.83 -14.24 23.32
C TRP A 228 14.85 -14.33 24.85
N ARG A 229 16.01 -14.70 25.43
CA ARG A 229 16.20 -14.75 26.88
C ARG A 229 15.98 -13.38 27.51
N THR A 230 16.54 -12.32 26.94
CA THR A 230 16.35 -10.94 27.43
C THR A 230 14.87 -10.55 27.43
N VAL A 231 14.16 -10.77 26.34
CA VAL A 231 12.72 -10.43 26.23
C VAL A 231 11.88 -11.21 27.25
N ARG A 232 12.18 -12.49 27.45
CA ARG A 232 11.46 -13.34 28.41
C ARG A 232 11.71 -12.95 29.88
N ALA A 233 12.91 -12.49 30.21
CA ALA A 233 13.20 -11.99 31.55
C ALA A 233 12.32 -10.77 31.87
N PHE A 234 12.21 -9.82 30.95
CA PHE A 234 11.32 -8.65 31.10
C PHE A 234 9.84 -9.00 31.20
N ASP A 235 9.37 -10.08 30.54
CA ASP A 235 7.98 -10.53 30.68
C ASP A 235 7.72 -11.10 32.09
N ALA A 236 8.71 -11.75 32.71
CA ALA A 236 8.59 -12.31 34.07
C ALA A 236 8.51 -11.22 35.15
N ASP A 237 9.17 -10.08 34.94
CA ASP A 237 9.15 -8.93 35.84
C ASP A 237 7.82 -8.13 35.80
N ARG A 238 6.90 -8.47 34.89
CA ARG A 238 5.60 -7.79 34.69
C ARG A 238 4.38 -8.58 35.16
N LEU A 239 4.56 -9.67 35.89
CA LEU A 239 3.43 -10.35 36.52
C LEU A 239 2.79 -9.41 37.57
N PRO A 240 1.47 -9.16 37.51
CA PRO A 240 0.79 -8.40 38.55
C PRO A 240 0.79 -9.23 39.84
N ASN A 241 1.17 -8.59 40.94
CA ASN A 241 0.68 -8.98 42.27
C ASN A 241 -0.83 -8.79 42.34
#